data_AF-A0A4R8VGK8-F1
#
_entry.id   AF-A0A4R8VGK8-F1
#
_cell.length_a   1.000
_cell.length_b   1.000
_cell.length_c   1.000
_cell.angle_alpha   90.00
_cell.angle_beta   90.00
_cell.angle_gamma   90.00
#
_symmetry.space_group_name_H-M   'P 1'
#
loop_
_entity.id
_entity.type
_entity.pdbx_description
1 polymer ?
#
loop_
_entity_poly.entity_id
_entity_poly.type
_entity_poly.pdbx_seq_one_letter_code
_entity_poly.pdbx_strand_id
1 'polypeptide(L)'
;MKIPSSDRLTDSTLQHNSRPIAVTRHDGVMPLTPNDLANLVAIRSLRDLAAGQARAPGAVHRQAAVILLDAAIERTVFTAAEYFLGTFTDRDLVEKPLQALRGHGWIPDAGVETSRRRLHRVRNVIQHAGTGVDRDELPQWVIATQRVIASVVTFAYGVDLDDVLYSSAVEDEKIREHLDVAEALMRSSDSAAAMASVVKAYDVVAGIWGSFVVSSNSKLAPPSRSL
;
A
#
# COMPACT_ATOMS: atom_id res chain seq x y z
N MET A 1 59.39 -12.56 -12.51
CA MET A 1 58.38 -11.61 -11.99
C MET A 1 57.07 -12.38 -11.89
N LYS A 2 56.68 -12.77 -10.67
CA LYS A 2 55.56 -13.69 -10.40
C LYS A 2 54.25 -12.89 -10.34
N ILE A 3 53.24 -13.33 -11.08
CA ILE A 3 51.87 -12.84 -10.98
C ILE A 3 51.17 -13.68 -9.90
N PRO A 4 50.61 -13.10 -8.83
CA PRO A 4 49.81 -13.86 -7.90
C PRO A 4 48.36 -13.98 -8.39
N SER A 5 47.90 -15.22 -8.41
CA SER A 5 46.52 -15.67 -8.49
C SER A 5 45.70 -15.15 -7.29
N SER A 6 44.64 -14.39 -7.55
CA SER A 6 43.65 -14.02 -6.55
C SER A 6 42.48 -15.00 -6.60
N ASP A 7 42.49 -15.90 -5.63
CA ASP A 7 41.40 -16.80 -5.29
C ASP A 7 40.14 -16.05 -4.81
N ARG A 8 39.00 -16.61 -5.21
CA ARG A 8 37.75 -16.80 -4.45
C ARG A 8 37.36 -15.69 -3.47
N LEU A 9 36.44 -14.83 -3.90
CA LEU A 9 35.51 -14.17 -2.99
C LEU A 9 34.31 -15.11 -2.74
N THR A 10 34.18 -15.40 -1.46
CA THR A 10 33.26 -16.28 -0.77
C THR A 10 31.81 -15.86 -0.90
N ASP A 11 30.93 -16.86 -1.03
CA ASP A 11 29.52 -16.87 -0.67
C ASP A 11 29.27 -16.04 0.60
N SER A 12 28.67 -14.86 0.43
CA SER A 12 28.05 -14.12 1.52
C SER A 12 26.60 -14.54 1.56
N THR A 13 26.32 -15.50 2.44
CA THR A 13 24.98 -15.91 2.82
C THR A 13 24.32 -14.70 3.49
N LEU A 14 23.55 -13.93 2.70
CA LEU A 14 22.59 -12.98 3.23
C LEU A 14 21.54 -13.80 3.98
N GLN A 15 21.75 -13.97 5.29
CA GLN A 15 20.71 -14.43 6.20
C GLN A 15 19.63 -13.35 6.23
N HIS A 16 18.65 -13.49 5.34
CA HIS A 16 17.41 -12.73 5.37
C HIS A 16 16.64 -13.14 6.63
N ASN A 17 16.76 -12.32 7.67
CA ASN A 17 15.85 -12.34 8.81
C ASN A 17 14.50 -11.77 8.32
N SER A 18 13.69 -12.58 7.64
CA SER A 18 12.27 -12.32 7.42
C SER A 18 11.56 -12.49 8.76
N ARG A 19 11.76 -11.54 9.68
CA ARG A 19 10.94 -11.45 10.88
C ARG A 19 9.59 -10.85 10.46
N PRO A 20 8.46 -11.53 10.71
CA PRO A 20 7.16 -10.89 10.56
C PRO A 20 7.17 -9.60 11.39
N ILE A 21 6.72 -8.50 10.80
CA ILE A 21 6.59 -7.22 11.48
C ILE A 21 5.68 -7.47 12.68
N ALA A 22 6.27 -7.56 13.87
CA ALA A 22 5.55 -7.78 15.12
C ALA A 22 4.95 -6.44 15.52
N VAL A 23 3.69 -6.23 15.14
CA VAL A 23 2.98 -4.98 15.41
C VAL A 23 2.04 -5.17 16.58
N THR A 24 2.18 -4.29 17.58
CA THR A 24 1.44 -4.34 18.84
C THR A 24 0.19 -3.47 18.80
N ARG A 25 -0.97 -4.10 19.00
CA ARG A 25 -2.24 -3.47 19.39
C ARG A 25 -2.12 -2.84 20.79
N HIS A 26 -2.96 -1.85 21.05
CA HIS A 26 -3.14 -1.27 22.38
C HIS A 26 -3.71 -2.27 23.42
N ASP A 27 -4.23 -3.43 22.98
CA ASP A 27 -5.01 -4.37 23.82
C ASP A 27 -4.63 -5.87 23.71
N GLY A 28 -3.53 -6.25 23.04
CA GLY A 28 -3.11 -7.65 22.93
C GLY A 28 -2.77 -8.09 21.51
N VAL A 29 -1.68 -8.85 21.40
CA VAL A 29 -0.95 -9.20 20.17
C VAL A 29 -1.81 -10.03 19.23
N MET A 30 -2.44 -9.39 18.25
CA MET A 30 -2.95 -10.09 17.06
C MET A 30 -2.09 -9.67 15.87
N PRO A 31 -1.38 -10.60 15.22
CA PRO A 31 -0.58 -10.27 14.03
C PRO A 31 -1.50 -9.74 12.92
N LEU A 32 -1.00 -8.78 12.14
CA LEU A 32 -1.70 -8.28 10.96
C LEU A 32 -1.96 -9.43 10.00
N THR A 33 -3.19 -9.54 9.51
CA THR A 33 -3.55 -10.53 8.50
C THR A 33 -3.01 -10.11 7.12
N PRO A 34 -2.87 -11.04 6.16
CA PRO A 34 -2.53 -10.68 4.77
C PRO A 34 -3.47 -9.63 4.18
N ASN A 35 -4.76 -9.67 4.54
CA ASN A 35 -5.74 -8.67 4.10
C ASN A 35 -5.48 -7.28 4.73
N ASP A 36 -5.07 -7.21 6.00
CA ASP A 36 -4.67 -5.94 6.63
C ASP A 36 -3.45 -5.35 5.92
N LEU A 37 -2.45 -6.18 5.63
CA LEU A 37 -1.25 -5.78 4.91
C LEU A 37 -1.58 -5.30 3.49
N ALA A 38 -2.45 -6.01 2.76
CA ALA A 38 -2.92 -5.59 1.44
C ALA A 38 -3.64 -4.24 1.50
N ASN A 39 -4.45 -3.98 2.53
CA ASN A 39 -5.11 -2.70 2.70
C ASN A 39 -4.14 -1.56 3.03
N LEU A 40 -3.17 -1.79 3.92
CA LEU A 40 -2.12 -0.81 4.24
C LEU A 40 -1.29 -0.48 2.99
N VAL A 41 -0.92 -1.48 2.20
CA VAL A 41 -0.23 -1.28 0.92
C VAL A 41 -1.10 -0.48 -0.06
N ALA A 42 -2.40 -0.74 -0.14
CA ALA A 42 -3.31 0.03 -0.99
C ALA A 42 -3.42 1.49 -0.54
N ILE A 43 -3.52 1.75 0.77
CA ILE A 43 -3.52 3.10 1.34
C ILE A 43 -2.23 3.84 1.00
N ARG A 44 -1.07 3.21 1.21
CA ARG A 44 0.24 3.75 0.85
C ARG A 44 0.32 4.09 -0.64
N SER A 45 -0.09 3.16 -1.50
CA SER A 45 -0.12 3.34 -2.95
C SER A 45 -0.94 4.56 -3.37
N LEU A 46 -2.14 4.71 -2.81
CA LEU A 46 -3.03 5.84 -3.11
C LEU A 46 -2.43 7.16 -2.65
N ARG A 47 -1.86 7.20 -1.43
CA ARG A 47 -1.18 8.38 -0.88
C ARG A 47 0.00 8.80 -1.75
N ASP A 48 0.84 7.85 -2.15
CA ASP A 48 2.04 8.10 -2.94
C ASP A 48 1.69 8.53 -4.37
N LEU A 49 0.65 7.92 -4.97
CA LEU A 49 0.10 8.35 -6.24
C LEU A 49 -0.46 9.78 -6.17
N ALA A 50 -1.22 10.10 -5.12
CA ALA A 50 -1.77 11.44 -4.91
C ALA A 50 -0.66 12.50 -4.78
N ALA A 51 0.39 12.20 -4.01
CA ALA A 51 1.57 13.07 -3.89
C ALA A 51 2.33 13.20 -5.22
N GLY A 52 2.40 12.13 -6.01
CA GLY A 52 2.92 12.16 -7.38
C GLY A 52 2.13 13.12 -8.27
N GLN A 53 0.81 13.00 -8.28
CA GLN A 53 -0.08 13.90 -9.02
C GLN A 53 0.04 15.36 -8.57
N ALA A 54 0.18 15.61 -7.26
CA ALA A 54 0.33 16.96 -6.72
C ALA A 54 1.61 17.66 -7.21
N ARG A 55 2.66 16.90 -7.52
CA ARG A 55 3.93 17.43 -8.05
C ARG A 55 3.91 17.63 -9.57
N ALA A 56 3.02 16.95 -10.29
CA ALA A 56 2.94 17.05 -11.73
C ALA A 56 2.33 18.41 -12.17
N PRO A 57 2.86 19.04 -13.22
CA PRO A 57 2.34 20.31 -13.71
C PRO A 57 0.99 20.13 -14.42
N GLY A 58 0.08 21.09 -14.27
CA GLY A 58 -1.19 21.14 -15.02
C GLY A 58 -2.45 20.93 -14.16
N ALA A 59 -3.57 21.50 -14.61
CA ALA A 59 -4.81 21.53 -13.83
C ALA A 59 -5.40 20.14 -13.58
N VAL A 60 -5.33 19.24 -14.57
CA VAL A 60 -5.82 17.86 -14.47
C VAL A 60 -5.11 17.10 -13.35
N HIS A 61 -3.78 17.19 -13.30
CA HIS A 61 -2.98 16.56 -12.24
C HIS A 61 -3.33 17.10 -10.85
N ARG A 62 -3.57 18.41 -10.73
CA ARG A 62 -4.01 19.02 -9.46
C ARG A 62 -5.38 18.53 -9.00
N GLN A 63 -6.34 18.42 -9.92
CA GLN A 63 -7.66 17.87 -9.62
C GLN A 63 -7.57 16.39 -9.24
N ALA A 64 -6.80 15.60 -9.99
CA ALA A 64 -6.54 14.20 -9.68
C ALA A 64 -5.90 14.04 -8.30
N ALA A 65 -4.94 14.90 -7.95
CA ALA A 65 -4.31 14.89 -6.63
C ALA A 65 -5.34 15.08 -5.51
N VAL A 66 -6.23 16.06 -5.59
CA VAL A 66 -7.27 16.29 -4.56
C VAL A 66 -8.21 15.08 -4.43
N ILE A 67 -8.66 14.53 -5.56
CA ILE A 67 -9.55 13.36 -5.56
C ILE A 67 -8.85 12.16 -4.89
N LEU A 68 -7.59 11.91 -5.24
CA LEU A 68 -6.82 10.80 -4.68
C LEU A 68 -6.47 11.01 -3.20
N LEU A 69 -6.20 12.25 -2.77
CA LEU A 69 -5.96 12.57 -1.36
C LEU A 69 -7.20 12.30 -0.50
N ASP A 70 -8.39 12.68 -0.98
CA ASP A 70 -9.65 12.42 -0.29
C ASP A 70 -9.96 10.91 -0.26
N ALA A 71 -9.79 10.23 -1.40
CA ALA A 71 -9.96 8.78 -1.51
C ALA A 71 -9.00 7.99 -0.60
N ALA A 72 -7.75 8.46 -0.44
CA ALA A 72 -6.79 7.84 0.47
C ALA A 72 -7.25 7.98 1.94
N ILE A 73 -7.82 9.12 2.33
CA ILE A 73 -8.40 9.30 3.67
C ILE A 73 -9.60 8.38 3.84
N GLU A 74 -10.54 8.38 2.90
CA GLU A 74 -11.73 7.51 2.97
C GLU A 74 -11.31 6.05 3.12
N ARG A 75 -10.45 5.53 2.23
CA ARG A 75 -9.90 4.17 2.32
C ARG A 75 -9.31 3.89 3.71
N THR A 76 -8.50 4.81 4.22
CA THR A 76 -7.84 4.64 5.53
C THR A 76 -8.86 4.54 6.66
N VAL A 77 -9.84 5.46 6.69
CA VAL A 77 -10.86 5.50 7.74
C VAL A 77 -11.74 4.26 7.68
N PHE A 78 -12.20 3.86 6.50
CA PHE A 78 -13.04 2.68 6.33
C PHE A 78 -12.31 1.42 6.78
N THR A 79 -11.11 1.16 6.25
CA THR A 79 -10.37 -0.05 6.61
C THR A 79 -10.02 -0.07 8.11
N ALA A 80 -9.62 1.07 8.68
CA ALA A 80 -9.35 1.16 10.12
C ALA A 80 -10.60 0.90 10.97
N ALA A 81 -11.76 1.44 10.57
CA ALA A 81 -13.01 1.18 11.27
C ALA A 81 -13.43 -0.29 11.14
N GLU A 82 -13.28 -0.89 9.96
CA GLU A 82 -13.57 -2.30 9.71
C GLU A 82 -12.71 -3.24 10.56
N TYR A 83 -11.44 -2.87 10.75
CA TYR A 83 -10.50 -3.60 11.59
C TYR A 83 -10.95 -3.70 13.07
N PHE A 84 -11.70 -2.71 13.57
CA PHE A 84 -12.23 -2.73 14.94
C PHE A 84 -13.67 -3.22 15.05
N LEU A 85 -14.51 -2.91 14.08
CA LEU A 85 -15.97 -2.88 14.27
C LEU A 85 -16.77 -3.74 13.30
N GLY A 86 -16.09 -4.39 12.35
CA GLY A 86 -16.74 -5.18 11.30
C GLY A 86 -17.15 -4.34 10.09
N THR A 87 -17.93 -4.94 9.20
CA THR A 87 -18.13 -4.43 7.83
C THR A 87 -19.00 -3.17 7.77
N PHE A 88 -18.57 -2.19 6.99
CA PHE A 88 -19.41 -1.05 6.57
C PHE A 88 -19.95 -1.30 5.16
N THR A 89 -20.96 -0.54 4.75
CA THR A 89 -21.54 -0.64 3.41
C THR A 89 -21.18 0.56 2.56
N ASP A 90 -21.23 0.44 1.22
CA ASP A 90 -21.00 1.56 0.30
C ASP A 90 -21.95 2.75 0.48
N ARG A 91 -23.07 2.55 1.21
CA ARG A 91 -24.02 3.61 1.55
C ARG A 91 -23.62 4.39 2.78
N ASP A 92 -22.69 3.86 3.58
CA ASP A 92 -22.19 4.56 4.74
C ASP A 92 -21.28 5.69 4.29
N LEU A 93 -21.53 6.90 4.78
CA LEU A 93 -20.65 8.04 4.56
C LEU A 93 -19.47 7.95 5.52
N VAL A 94 -18.33 8.55 5.16
CA VAL A 94 -17.07 8.54 5.95
C VAL A 94 -17.27 9.00 7.40
N GLU A 95 -18.28 9.83 7.67
CA GLU A 95 -18.68 10.26 9.00
C GLU A 95 -19.03 9.10 9.94
N LYS A 96 -19.66 8.03 9.45
CA LYS A 96 -20.06 6.90 10.28
C LYS A 96 -18.84 6.08 10.74
N PRO A 97 -17.94 5.61 9.85
CA PRO A 97 -16.64 5.05 10.24
C PRO A 97 -15.83 5.97 11.18
N LEU A 98 -15.78 7.28 10.93
CA LEU A 98 -15.08 8.24 11.80
C LEU A 98 -15.69 8.30 13.21
N GLN A 99 -17.01 8.32 13.33
CA GLN A 99 -17.69 8.28 14.64
C GLN A 99 -17.38 6.97 15.36
N ALA A 100 -17.34 5.87 14.62
CA ALA A 100 -16.98 4.55 15.13
C ALA A 100 -15.56 4.53 15.73
N LEU A 101 -14.57 5.04 14.99
CA LEU A 101 -13.18 5.19 15.46
C LEU A 101 -13.09 6.07 16.71
N ARG A 102 -13.81 7.20 16.74
CA ARG A 102 -13.86 8.09 17.93
C ARG A 102 -14.47 7.39 19.13
N GLY A 103 -15.50 6.57 18.92
CA GLY A 103 -16.09 5.72 19.96
C GLY A 103 -15.09 4.73 20.57
N HIS A 104 -14.00 4.41 19.85
CA HIS A 104 -12.92 3.53 20.30
C HIS A 104 -11.71 4.29 20.85
N GLY A 105 -11.81 5.60 21.02
CA GLY A 105 -10.75 6.42 21.59
C GLY A 105 -9.80 7.05 20.58
N TRP A 106 -10.07 6.94 19.27
CA TRP A 106 -9.32 7.74 18.29
C TRP A 106 -9.66 9.22 18.44
N ILE A 107 -8.65 10.03 18.76
CA ILE A 107 -8.77 11.48 18.87
C ILE A 107 -7.83 12.09 17.84
N PRO A 108 -8.35 12.81 16.81
CA PRO A 108 -7.50 13.45 15.82
C PRO A 108 -6.72 14.62 16.44
N ASP A 109 -5.49 14.84 15.98
CA ASP A 109 -4.72 16.04 16.30
C ASP A 109 -5.51 17.33 16.01
N ALA A 110 -5.16 18.40 16.71
CA ALA A 110 -5.71 19.72 16.44
C ALA A 110 -5.58 20.10 14.94
N GLY A 111 -6.71 20.46 14.32
CA GLY A 111 -6.78 20.90 12.92
C GLY A 111 -6.84 19.79 11.87
N VAL A 112 -6.65 18.52 12.23
CA VAL A 112 -6.75 17.37 11.30
C VAL A 112 -8.16 17.26 10.72
N GLU A 113 -9.19 17.27 11.58
CA GLU A 113 -10.59 17.15 11.13
C GLU A 113 -11.02 18.36 10.27
N THR A 114 -10.57 19.57 10.62
CA THR A 114 -10.84 20.78 9.83
C THR A 114 -10.24 20.66 8.43
N SER A 115 -9.00 20.16 8.34
CA SER A 115 -8.29 19.98 7.07
C SER A 115 -8.97 18.92 6.20
N ARG A 116 -9.36 17.77 6.79
CA ARG A 116 -10.14 16.74 6.11
C ARG A 116 -11.44 17.29 5.53
N ARG A 117 -12.25 17.99 6.35
CA ARG A 117 -13.52 18.57 5.89
C ARG A 117 -13.33 19.62 4.79
N ARG A 118 -12.24 20.39 4.83
CA ARG A 118 -11.90 21.34 3.77
C ARG A 118 -11.57 20.59 2.47
N LEU A 119 -10.70 19.58 2.54
CA LEU A 119 -10.33 18.77 1.38
C LEU A 119 -11.56 18.10 0.74
N HIS A 120 -12.41 17.46 1.55
CA HIS A 120 -13.63 16.81 1.07
C HIS A 120 -14.58 17.80 0.38
N ARG A 121 -14.75 19.02 0.93
CA ARG A 121 -15.53 20.08 0.26
C ARG A 121 -14.93 20.48 -1.08
N VAL A 122 -13.61 20.67 -1.14
CA VAL A 122 -12.91 21.00 -2.40
C VAL A 122 -13.10 19.87 -3.41
N ARG A 123 -12.96 18.61 -3.00
CA ARG A 123 -13.20 17.43 -3.85
C ARG A 123 -14.61 17.45 -4.44
N ASN A 124 -15.63 17.72 -3.64
CA ASN A 124 -17.01 17.81 -4.11
C ASN A 124 -17.19 18.95 -5.14
N VAL A 125 -16.58 20.11 -4.92
CA VAL A 125 -16.64 21.21 -5.89
C VAL A 125 -15.93 20.84 -7.20
N ILE A 126 -14.77 20.18 -7.15
CA ILE A 126 -14.07 19.69 -8.36
C ILE A 126 -14.96 18.71 -9.14
N GLN A 127 -15.55 17.73 -8.47
CA GLN A 127 -16.36 16.71 -9.13
C GLN A 127 -17.66 17.25 -9.73
N HIS A 128 -18.30 18.23 -9.08
CA HIS A 128 -19.59 18.76 -9.53
C HIS A 128 -19.47 19.98 -10.45
N ALA A 129 -18.49 20.85 -10.23
CA ALA A 129 -18.37 22.13 -10.93
C ALA A 129 -17.13 22.22 -11.83
N GLY A 130 -16.23 21.23 -11.81
CA GLY A 130 -15.03 21.23 -12.66
C GLY A 130 -14.04 22.35 -12.35
N THR A 131 -14.15 23.01 -11.19
CA THR A 131 -13.33 24.17 -10.85
C THR A 131 -11.86 23.79 -10.68
N GLY A 132 -10.96 24.72 -11.01
CA GLY A 132 -9.53 24.54 -10.83
C GLY A 132 -9.13 24.50 -9.36
N VAL A 133 -8.14 23.66 -9.06
CA VAL A 133 -7.45 23.63 -7.77
C VAL A 133 -6.29 24.64 -7.81
N ASP A 134 -6.19 25.46 -6.77
CA ASP A 134 -5.03 26.32 -6.57
C ASP A 134 -3.78 25.46 -6.33
N ARG A 135 -2.70 25.78 -7.05
CA ARG A 135 -1.42 25.10 -6.90
C ARG A 135 -0.84 25.30 -5.51
N ASP A 136 -1.06 26.47 -4.92
CA ASP A 136 -0.41 26.85 -3.67
C ASP A 136 -1.05 26.16 -2.45
N GLU A 137 -2.30 25.68 -2.59
CA GLU A 137 -3.01 24.93 -1.53
C GLU A 137 -2.62 23.45 -1.49
N LEU A 138 -2.16 22.87 -2.60
CA LEU A 138 -1.89 21.44 -2.73
C LEU A 138 -0.84 20.90 -1.73
N PRO A 139 0.33 21.54 -1.53
CA PRO A 139 1.31 21.06 -0.57
C PRO A 139 0.73 20.93 0.84
N GLN A 140 -0.11 21.89 1.25
CA GLN A 140 -0.76 21.87 2.55
C GLN A 140 -1.74 20.70 2.68
N TRP A 141 -2.49 20.39 1.63
CA TRP A 141 -3.39 19.24 1.63
C TRP A 141 -2.66 17.91 1.64
N VAL A 142 -1.54 17.78 0.91
CA VAL A 142 -0.71 16.57 0.97
C VAL A 142 -0.24 16.32 2.39
N ILE A 143 0.29 17.35 3.07
CA ILE A 143 0.77 17.24 4.46
C ILE A 143 -0.40 16.91 5.41
N ALA A 144 -1.53 17.58 5.28
CA ALA A 144 -2.69 17.34 6.13
C ALA A 144 -3.22 15.90 5.96
N THR A 145 -3.34 15.42 4.72
CA THR A 145 -3.74 14.04 4.40
C THR A 145 -2.76 13.03 4.99
N GLN A 146 -1.44 13.24 4.83
CA GLN A 146 -0.43 12.36 5.41
C GLN A 146 -0.57 12.26 6.94
N ARG A 147 -0.82 13.39 7.62
CA ARG A 147 -1.06 13.40 9.07
C ARG A 147 -2.33 12.67 9.48
N VAL A 148 -3.43 12.82 8.73
CA VAL A 148 -4.68 12.09 8.99
C VAL A 148 -4.43 10.59 8.85
N ILE A 149 -3.81 10.17 7.74
CA ILE A 149 -3.54 8.77 7.43
C ILE A 149 -2.64 8.17 8.50
N ALA A 150 -1.52 8.82 8.83
CA ALA A 150 -0.61 8.35 9.87
C ALA A 150 -1.33 8.21 11.23
N SER A 151 -2.10 9.23 11.64
CA SER A 151 -2.85 9.19 12.91
C SER A 151 -3.83 8.01 12.97
N VAL A 152 -4.59 7.76 11.90
CA VAL A 152 -5.57 6.66 11.86
C VAL A 152 -4.87 5.30 11.78
N VAL A 153 -3.82 5.17 10.96
CA VAL A 153 -3.08 3.92 10.79
C VAL A 153 -2.37 3.52 12.09
N THR A 154 -1.67 4.46 12.73
CA THR A 154 -1.00 4.20 14.01
C THR A 154 -2.01 3.84 15.10
N PHE A 155 -3.15 4.53 15.15
CA PHE A 155 -4.22 4.19 16.09
C PHE A 155 -4.78 2.79 15.85
N ALA A 156 -5.07 2.44 14.59
CA ALA A 156 -5.77 1.20 14.27
C ALA A 156 -4.88 -0.03 14.27
N TYR A 157 -3.72 0.09 13.64
CA TYR A 157 -2.84 -1.04 13.37
C TYR A 157 -1.61 -1.04 14.28
N GLY A 158 -1.22 0.10 14.85
CA GLY A 158 0.01 0.22 15.64
C GLY A 158 1.30 0.27 14.79
N VAL A 159 1.19 0.50 13.48
CA VAL A 159 2.35 0.67 12.58
C VAL A 159 2.55 2.12 12.15
N ASP A 160 3.77 2.41 11.71
CA ASP A 160 4.00 3.44 10.71
C ASP A 160 3.69 2.87 9.31
N LEU A 161 2.92 3.62 8.52
CA LEU A 161 2.59 3.23 7.14
C LEU A 161 3.84 3.16 6.25
N ASP A 162 4.85 3.98 6.52
CA ASP A 162 6.08 4.02 5.72
C ASP A 162 6.96 2.78 5.92
N ASP A 163 6.78 2.08 7.04
CA ASP A 163 7.45 0.81 7.36
C ASP A 163 6.77 -0.41 6.71
N VAL A 164 5.54 -0.27 6.19
CA VAL A 164 4.82 -1.35 5.53
C VAL A 164 5.36 -1.56 4.12
N LEU A 165 6.05 -2.67 3.89
CA LEU A 165 6.62 -3.04 2.58
C LEU A 165 5.53 -3.50 1.61
N TYR A 166 5.71 -3.20 0.32
CA TYR A 166 4.81 -3.68 -0.73
C TYR A 166 4.82 -5.20 -0.81
N SER A 167 5.98 -5.82 -0.63
CA SER A 167 6.16 -7.26 -0.55
C SER A 167 5.30 -7.92 0.54
N SER A 168 4.99 -7.22 1.63
CA SER A 168 4.26 -7.78 2.77
C SER A 168 2.83 -8.20 2.41
N ALA A 169 2.27 -7.68 1.31
CA ALA A 169 0.96 -8.09 0.80
C ALA A 169 1.02 -9.36 -0.09
N VAL A 170 2.20 -9.93 -0.32
CA VAL A 170 2.39 -11.09 -1.22
C VAL A 170 2.39 -12.38 -0.41
N GLU A 171 1.40 -13.24 -0.64
CA GLU A 171 1.24 -14.50 0.11
C GLU A 171 2.30 -15.55 -0.24
N ASP A 172 2.72 -15.65 -1.52
CA ASP A 172 3.73 -16.61 -1.94
C ASP A 172 5.13 -16.16 -1.49
N GLU A 173 5.79 -16.98 -0.66
CA GLU A 173 7.09 -16.67 -0.07
C GLU A 173 8.17 -16.42 -1.13
N LYS A 174 8.21 -17.20 -2.21
CA LYS A 174 9.26 -17.07 -3.23
C LYS A 174 9.12 -15.77 -4.01
N ILE A 175 7.88 -15.39 -4.31
CA ILE A 175 7.59 -14.10 -4.95
C ILE A 175 7.95 -12.97 -3.98
N ARG A 176 7.58 -13.10 -2.70
CA ARG A 176 7.85 -12.13 -1.65
C ARG A 176 9.35 -11.87 -1.48
N GLU A 177 10.16 -12.90 -1.35
CA GLU A 177 11.62 -12.80 -1.18
C GLU A 177 12.28 -11.95 -2.29
N HIS A 178 11.88 -12.16 -3.54
CA HIS A 178 12.41 -11.37 -4.67
C HIS A 178 11.95 -9.91 -4.62
N LEU A 179 10.75 -9.63 -4.13
CA LEU A 179 10.23 -8.27 -3.98
C LEU A 179 10.83 -7.55 -2.76
N ASP A 180 11.10 -8.25 -1.67
CA ASP A 180 11.84 -7.71 -0.51
C ASP A 180 13.22 -7.20 -0.93
N VAL A 181 13.94 -8.00 -1.71
CA VAL A 181 15.24 -7.61 -2.28
C VAL A 181 15.09 -6.41 -3.21
N ALA A 182 14.06 -6.39 -4.06
CA ALA A 182 13.81 -5.25 -4.96
C ALA A 182 13.56 -3.95 -4.18
N GLU A 183 12.75 -3.99 -3.13
CA GLU A 183 12.44 -2.82 -2.29
C GLU A 183 13.67 -2.34 -1.51
N ALA A 184 14.52 -3.25 -1.03
CA ALA A 184 15.78 -2.89 -0.40
C ALA A 184 16.74 -2.19 -1.38
N LEU A 185 16.84 -2.70 -2.61
CA LEU A 185 17.68 -2.12 -3.67
C LEU A 185 17.16 -0.75 -4.15
N MET A 186 15.84 -0.58 -4.23
CA MET A 186 15.22 0.72 -4.50
C MET A 186 15.57 1.75 -3.43
N ARG A 187 15.55 1.36 -2.14
CA ARG A 187 15.96 2.25 -1.04
C ARG A 187 17.44 2.64 -1.11
N SER A 188 18.30 1.77 -1.63
CA SER A 188 19.72 2.08 -1.89
C SER A 188 19.98 2.74 -3.25
N SER A 189 18.94 3.18 -3.97
CA SER A 189 19.04 3.82 -5.29
C SER A 189 19.67 2.96 -6.40
N ASP A 190 19.66 1.62 -6.24
CA ASP A 190 20.11 0.69 -7.29
C ASP A 190 18.92 0.19 -8.10
N SER A 191 18.39 1.06 -8.97
CA SER A 191 17.19 0.77 -9.76
C SER A 191 17.39 -0.37 -10.76
N ALA A 192 18.60 -0.57 -11.27
CA ALA A 192 18.89 -1.63 -12.21
C ALA A 192 18.83 -3.01 -11.54
N ALA A 193 19.49 -3.16 -10.39
CA ALA A 193 19.43 -4.40 -9.62
C ALA A 193 18.02 -4.66 -9.06
N ALA A 194 17.32 -3.60 -8.63
CA ALA A 194 15.93 -3.72 -8.19
C ALA A 194 15.04 -4.29 -9.30
N MET A 195 15.14 -3.76 -10.52
CA MET A 195 14.38 -4.26 -11.66
C MET A 195 14.73 -5.72 -11.99
N ALA A 196 16.00 -6.09 -11.93
CA ALA A 196 16.41 -7.49 -12.12
C ALA A 196 15.78 -8.43 -11.08
N SER A 197 15.62 -7.99 -9.83
CA SER A 197 14.94 -8.77 -8.80
C SER A 197 13.43 -8.87 -9.05
N VAL A 198 12.78 -7.80 -9.52
CA VAL A 198 11.37 -7.83 -9.96
C VAL A 198 11.15 -8.82 -11.10
N VAL A 199 12.07 -8.88 -12.07
CA VAL A 199 12.00 -9.87 -13.18
C VAL A 199 12.01 -11.30 -12.63
N LYS A 200 12.86 -11.61 -11.64
CA LYS A 200 12.86 -12.94 -11.00
C LYS A 200 11.53 -13.25 -10.31
N ALA A 201 10.93 -12.27 -9.62
CA ALA A 201 9.60 -12.44 -9.03
C ALA A 201 8.55 -12.74 -10.11
N TYR A 202 8.60 -12.01 -11.23
CA TYR A 202 7.70 -12.23 -12.37
C TYR A 202 7.86 -13.63 -12.99
N ASP A 203 9.09 -14.12 -13.14
CA ASP A 203 9.34 -15.46 -13.68
C ASP A 203 8.69 -16.56 -12.82
N VAL A 204 8.72 -16.39 -11.48
CA VAL A 204 8.02 -17.29 -10.55
C VAL A 204 6.50 -17.23 -10.77
N VAL A 205 5.92 -16.03 -10.84
CA VAL A 205 4.49 -15.82 -11.12
C VAL A 205 4.09 -16.46 -12.44
N ALA A 206 4.86 -16.22 -13.50
CA ALA A 206 4.59 -16.76 -14.84
C ALA A 206 4.61 -18.30 -14.86
N GLY A 207 5.55 -18.91 -14.14
CA GLY A 207 5.63 -20.36 -13.99
C GLY A 207 4.42 -20.97 -13.25
N ILE A 208 3.98 -20.32 -12.16
CA ILE A 208 2.78 -20.73 -11.41
C ILE A 208 1.54 -20.61 -12.29
N TRP A 209 1.37 -19.47 -12.96
CA TRP A 209 0.23 -19.22 -13.85
C TRP A 209 0.17 -20.20 -15.01
N GLY A 210 1.29 -20.45 -15.69
CA GLY A 210 1.38 -21.43 -16.78
C GLY A 210 0.94 -22.83 -16.33
N SER A 211 1.40 -23.25 -15.15
CA SER A 211 1.02 -24.55 -14.56
C SER A 211 -0.47 -24.62 -14.23
N PHE A 212 -1.02 -23.55 -13.66
CA PHE A 212 -2.46 -23.43 -13.37
C PHE A 212 -3.31 -23.56 -14.64
N VAL A 213 -2.97 -22.83 -15.70
CA VAL A 213 -3.69 -22.86 -16.99
C VAL A 213 -3.68 -24.26 -17.60
N VAL A 214 -2.51 -24.92 -17.64
CA VAL A 214 -2.39 -26.29 -18.16
C VAL A 214 -3.25 -27.27 -17.35
N SER A 215 -3.20 -27.19 -16.02
CA SER A 215 -3.96 -28.07 -15.13
C SER A 215 -5.49 -27.85 -15.20
N SER A 216 -5.91 -26.61 -15.46
CA SER A 216 -7.32 -26.26 -15.59
C SER A 216 -7.89 -26.75 -16.92
N ASN A 217 -7.12 -26.58 -18.00
CA ASN A 217 -7.52 -27.04 -19.34
C ASN A 217 -7.60 -28.57 -19.43
N SER A 218 -6.71 -29.30 -18.76
CA SER A 218 -6.75 -30.78 -18.74
C SER A 218 -7.95 -31.33 -17.96
N LYS A 219 -8.45 -30.62 -16.94
CA LYS A 219 -9.67 -30.98 -16.19
C LYS A 219 -10.97 -30.67 -16.95
N LEU A 220 -10.94 -29.73 -17.88
CA LEU A 220 -12.09 -29.34 -18.72
C LEU A 220 -12.21 -30.17 -20.01
N ALA A 221 -11.18 -30.96 -20.36
CA ALA A 221 -11.24 -31.83 -21.51
C ALA A 221 -12.27 -32.96 -21.28
N PRO A 222 -13.25 -33.17 -22.18
CA PRO A 222 -14.22 -34.26 -22.04
C PRO A 222 -13.48 -35.60 -22.04
N PRO A 223 -13.96 -36.62 -21.30
CA PRO A 223 -13.33 -37.93 -21.29
C PRO A 223 -13.26 -38.43 -22.73
N SER A 224 -12.05 -38.72 -23.19
CA SER A 224 -11.80 -39.29 -24.51
C SER A 224 -12.67 -40.52 -24.67
N ARG A 225 -13.64 -40.46 -25.61
CA ARG A 225 -14.40 -41.65 -26.00
C ARG A 225 -13.41 -42.68 -26.52
N SER A 226 -13.17 -43.72 -25.72
CA SER A 226 -12.50 -44.94 -26.16
C SER A 226 -13.35 -45.55 -27.28
N LEU A 227 -12.76 -45.63 -28.48
CA LEU A 227 -13.28 -46.41 -29.61
C LEU A 227 -13.09 -47.91 -29.34
#